data_AF-A0A8X7WLX6-F1
#
_entry.id   AF-A0A8X7WLX6-F1
#
_cell.length_a   1.000
_cell.length_b   1.000
_cell.length_c   1.000
_cell.angle_alpha   90.00
_cell.angle_beta   90.00
_cell.angle_gamma   90.00
#
_symmetry.space_group_name_H-M   'P 1'
#
loop_
_entity.id
_entity.type
_entity.pdbx_description
1 polymer ?
#
loop_
_entity_poly.entity_id
_entity_poly.type
_entity_poly.pdbx_seq_one_letter_code
_entity_poly.pdbx_strand_id
1 'polypeptide(L)'
;MIKEVREGFTWRISGKRLTRRVKMELLDVPAVTRFRRSHLGRFGVATDFDENDVEHWLLPREDVVDSYLVESPVTHDVTDFCSFYTLPSSILGNQNYTTLKAAYSYYNVATRTPLVQLMNDALIVCKQKGFDVVNPLDVMHNDSFLKQLKFGPGDGQLHYYLYNYRLRSALKPSELGLLLSDSQFSNFALM
;
A
#
# COMPACT_ATOMS: atom_id res chain seq x y z
N MET A 1 -13.04 12.07 16.91
CA MET A 1 -13.60 13.41 16.65
C MET A 1 -12.60 14.15 15.76
N ILE A 2 -12.78 14.06 14.45
CA ILE A 2 -11.87 14.63 13.44
C ILE A 2 -12.53 15.93 12.97
N LYS A 3 -11.84 17.07 13.08
CA LYS A 3 -12.33 18.40 12.65
C LYS A 3 -11.88 18.71 11.21
N GLU A 4 -12.64 19.55 10.52
CA GLU A 4 -12.68 19.82 9.07
C GLU A 4 -11.38 20.23 8.35
N VAL A 5 -11.34 19.85 7.06
CA VAL A 5 -10.25 20.00 6.08
C VAL A 5 -10.41 21.31 5.29
N ARG A 6 -9.34 22.10 5.14
CA ARG A 6 -9.19 23.09 4.06
C ARG A 6 -7.95 22.75 3.22
N GLU A 7 -8.04 23.07 1.94
CA GLU A 7 -7.02 22.80 0.91
C GLU A 7 -5.63 23.28 1.35
N GLY A 8 -4.66 22.36 1.35
CA GLY A 8 -3.26 22.64 1.67
C GLY A 8 -2.74 22.24 3.06
N PHE A 9 -3.43 21.40 3.85
CA PHE A 9 -3.04 21.17 5.26
C PHE A 9 -2.64 19.73 5.67
N THR A 10 -1.49 19.66 6.34
CA THR A 10 -1.01 18.60 7.25
C THR A 10 -1.97 18.38 8.43
N TRP A 11 -2.37 17.13 8.66
CA TRP A 11 -3.05 16.74 9.91
C TRP A 11 -2.05 16.56 11.06
N ARG A 12 -2.49 16.81 12.29
CA ARG A 12 -1.77 16.40 13.51
C ARG A 12 -2.60 15.31 14.18
N ILE A 13 -2.08 14.08 14.19
CA ILE A 13 -2.54 13.06 15.13
C ILE A 13 -1.41 12.88 16.16
N SER A 14 -1.71 13.07 17.45
CA SER A 14 -0.76 12.98 18.57
C SER A 14 0.38 14.02 18.61
N GLY A 15 0.19 15.21 18.01
CA GLY A 15 1.14 16.33 18.15
C GLY A 15 2.49 16.17 17.45
N LYS A 16 2.79 15.02 16.83
CA LYS A 16 3.95 14.85 15.96
C LYS A 16 3.62 15.33 14.55
N ARG A 17 4.50 16.15 13.99
CA ARG A 17 4.41 16.69 12.63
C ARG A 17 4.39 15.51 11.66
N LEU A 18 3.36 15.40 10.82
CA LEU A 18 3.38 14.43 9.73
C LEU A 18 4.56 14.78 8.81
N THR A 19 5.31 13.74 8.46
CA THR A 19 6.32 13.75 7.42
C THR A 19 5.75 14.38 6.15
N ARG A 20 6.56 15.18 5.44
CA ARG A 20 6.12 15.77 4.16
C ARG A 20 5.88 14.61 3.20
N ARG A 21 4.62 14.42 2.82
CA ARG A 21 4.24 13.43 1.81
C ARG A 21 4.10 14.12 0.48
N VAL A 22 4.83 13.63 -0.50
CA VAL A 22 4.75 14.09 -1.88
C VAL A 22 4.22 12.94 -2.72
N LYS A 23 3.37 13.27 -3.70
CA LYS A 23 2.93 12.31 -4.70
C LYS A 23 4.16 11.93 -5.52
N MET A 24 4.36 10.65 -5.81
CA MET A 24 5.50 10.19 -6.61
C MET A 24 5.43 10.81 -8.02
N GLU A 25 6.57 11.31 -8.50
CA GLU A 25 6.75 11.83 -9.85
C GLU A 25 7.76 10.99 -10.65
N LEU A 26 7.89 11.27 -11.96
CA LEU A 26 8.78 10.52 -12.85
C LEU A 26 10.24 10.57 -12.38
N LEU A 27 10.68 11.71 -11.83
CA LEU A 27 12.03 11.89 -11.31
C LEU A 27 12.36 10.98 -10.11
N ASP A 28 11.35 10.45 -9.42
CA ASP A 28 11.52 9.61 -8.24
C ASP A 28 11.70 8.13 -8.57
N VAL A 29 11.40 7.72 -9.82
CA VAL A 29 11.47 6.32 -10.28
C VAL A 29 12.80 5.65 -9.92
N PRO A 30 13.98 6.27 -10.15
CA PRO A 30 15.25 5.65 -9.78
C PRO A 30 15.40 5.44 -8.26
N ALA A 31 14.93 6.38 -7.44
CA ALA A 31 15.00 6.27 -5.99
C ALA A 31 14.08 5.16 -5.46
N VAL A 32 12.84 5.12 -5.93
CA VAL A 32 11.85 4.09 -5.56
C VAL A 32 12.32 2.71 -6.00
N THR A 33 12.91 2.58 -7.20
CA THR A 33 13.48 1.32 -7.69
C THR A 33 14.55 0.78 -6.75
N ARG A 34 15.51 1.62 -6.34
CA ARG A 34 16.56 1.21 -5.38
C ARG A 34 15.97 0.79 -4.04
N PHE A 35 15.03 1.56 -3.49
CA PHE A 35 14.38 1.22 -2.22
C PHE A 35 13.65 -0.12 -2.28
N ARG A 36 12.89 -0.33 -3.36
CA ARG A 36 12.10 -1.55 -3.50
C ARG A 36 12.99 -2.77 -3.67
N ARG A 37 14.04 -2.69 -4.49
CA ARG A 37 15.01 -3.80 -4.65
C ARG A 37 15.69 -4.14 -3.33
N SER A 38 16.14 -3.14 -2.58
CA SER A 38 16.73 -3.35 -1.25
C SER A 38 15.74 -3.95 -0.26
N HIS A 39 14.48 -3.51 -0.27
CA HIS A 39 13.45 -4.01 0.63
C HIS A 39 13.03 -5.44 0.28
N LEU A 40 12.78 -5.71 -1.01
CA LEU A 40 12.22 -6.96 -1.51
C LEU A 40 13.24 -8.10 -1.60
N GLY A 41 14.53 -7.78 -1.74
CA GLY A 41 15.61 -8.78 -1.76
C GLY A 41 15.78 -9.58 -0.45
N ARG A 42 14.97 -9.30 0.57
CA ARG A 42 14.93 -10.02 1.85
C ARG A 42 13.87 -11.12 1.89
N PHE A 43 12.96 -11.16 0.92
CA PHE A 43 11.90 -12.16 0.84
C PHE A 43 12.34 -13.37 -0.01
N GLY A 44 11.79 -14.55 0.29
CA GLY A 44 12.15 -15.79 -0.42
C GLY A 44 11.69 -15.80 -1.88
N VAL A 45 10.54 -15.17 -2.17
CA VAL A 45 10.02 -14.93 -3.52
C VAL A 45 9.52 -13.50 -3.60
N ALA A 46 9.97 -12.74 -4.59
CA ALA A 46 9.62 -11.34 -4.78
C ALA A 46 9.72 -10.92 -6.25
N THR A 47 9.13 -9.78 -6.59
CA THR A 47 9.32 -9.14 -7.88
C THR A 47 10.66 -8.42 -7.96
N ASP A 48 11.45 -8.70 -9.01
CA ASP A 48 12.63 -7.92 -9.37
C ASP A 48 12.25 -6.99 -10.53
N PHE A 49 11.87 -5.75 -10.20
CA PHE A 49 11.53 -4.75 -11.22
C PHE A 49 12.72 -3.85 -11.50
N ASP A 50 12.85 -3.47 -12.76
CA ASP A 50 13.67 -2.36 -13.17
C ASP A 50 12.94 -1.01 -13.04
N GLU A 51 13.53 0.05 -13.57
CA GLU A 51 12.92 1.39 -13.57
C GLU A 51 11.68 1.48 -14.48
N ASN A 52 11.64 0.76 -15.60
CA ASN A 52 10.49 0.75 -16.51
C ASN A 52 9.27 0.11 -15.84
N ASP A 53 9.50 -1.00 -15.16
CA ASP A 53 8.48 -1.67 -14.35
C ASP A 53 8.00 -0.77 -13.20
N VAL A 54 8.89 -0.08 -12.49
CA VAL A 54 8.50 0.86 -11.43
C VAL A 54 7.68 2.01 -11.97
N GLU A 55 8.11 2.62 -13.07
CA GLU A 55 7.32 3.65 -13.75
C GLU A 55 5.95 3.10 -14.17
N HIS A 56 5.91 1.89 -14.74
CA HIS A 56 4.68 1.31 -15.24
C HIS A 56 3.67 0.99 -14.13
N TRP A 57 4.13 0.40 -13.02
CA TRP A 57 3.27 -0.13 -11.97
C TRP A 57 3.02 0.84 -10.82
N LEU A 58 3.92 1.80 -10.58
CA LEU A 58 3.89 2.64 -9.37
C LEU A 58 3.78 4.13 -9.66
N LEU A 59 4.08 4.61 -10.87
CA LEU A 59 3.86 6.03 -11.17
C LEU A 59 2.35 6.32 -11.08
N PRO A 60 1.91 7.31 -10.28
CA PRO A 60 0.50 7.51 -10.01
C PRO A 60 -0.33 7.77 -11.26
N ARG A 61 -1.44 7.04 -11.39
CA ARG A 61 -2.45 7.18 -12.44
C ARG A 61 -3.82 7.28 -11.79
N GLU A 62 -4.56 8.33 -12.15
CA GLU A 62 -5.88 8.62 -11.59
C GLU A 62 -6.80 7.40 -11.67
N ASP A 63 -7.45 7.07 -10.54
CA ASP A 63 -8.33 5.92 -10.36
C ASP A 63 -7.74 4.55 -10.76
N VAL A 64 -6.41 4.44 -10.83
CA VAL A 64 -5.71 3.17 -11.10
C VAL A 64 -4.73 2.88 -9.97
N VAL A 65 -3.70 3.71 -9.79
CA VAL A 65 -2.68 3.52 -8.74
C VAL A 65 -2.27 4.86 -8.16
N ASP A 66 -2.13 4.90 -6.85
CA ASP A 66 -1.60 6.04 -6.12
C ASP A 66 -0.34 5.62 -5.37
N SER A 67 0.68 6.47 -5.45
CA SER A 67 1.97 6.28 -4.79
C SER A 67 2.44 7.57 -4.14
N TYR A 68 2.92 7.45 -2.91
CA TYR A 68 3.37 8.58 -2.09
C TYR A 68 4.73 8.29 -1.49
N LEU A 69 5.53 9.34 -1.40
CA LEU A 69 6.87 9.34 -0.86
C LEU A 69 6.90 10.15 0.42
N VAL A 70 7.75 9.72 1.33
CA VAL A 70 8.14 10.50 2.51
C VAL A 70 9.53 11.05 2.27
N GLU A 71 9.67 12.37 2.41
CA GLU A 71 10.97 13.03 2.34
C GLU A 71 11.51 13.35 3.73
N SER A 72 12.83 13.21 3.88
CA SER A 72 13.59 13.78 4.99
C SER A 72 13.40 15.30 5.02
N PRO A 73 12.97 15.90 6.15
CA PRO A 73 12.80 17.35 6.25
C PRO A 73 14.13 18.12 6.24
N VAL A 74 15.26 17.42 6.37
CA VAL A 74 16.61 18.01 6.41
C VAL A 74 17.33 17.85 5.07
N THR A 75 17.32 16.63 4.51
CA THR A 75 18.08 16.32 3.30
C THR A 75 17.24 16.32 2.04
N HIS A 76 15.91 16.31 2.15
CA HIS A 76 14.96 16.12 1.06
C HIS A 76 15.09 14.78 0.33
N ASP A 77 15.92 13.86 0.82
CA ASP A 77 15.96 12.50 0.30
C ASP A 77 14.66 11.76 0.62
N VAL A 78 14.17 10.97 -0.34
CA VAL A 78 13.10 10.00 -0.10
C VAL A 78 13.58 8.98 0.93
N THR A 79 12.77 8.70 1.96
CA THR A 79 13.10 7.74 3.02
C THR A 79 12.13 6.57 3.10
N ASP A 80 10.87 6.81 2.75
CA ASP A 80 9.80 5.84 2.84
C ASP A 80 8.86 6.00 1.62
N PHE A 81 8.13 4.94 1.29
CA PHE A 81 7.23 4.86 0.13
C PHE A 81 6.00 4.03 0.49
N CYS A 82 4.83 4.46 0.06
CA CYS A 82 3.61 3.64 0.13
C CYS A 82 2.79 3.77 -1.15
N SER A 83 2.07 2.70 -1.49
CA SER A 83 1.22 2.67 -2.68
C SER A 83 -0.04 1.84 -2.46
N PHE A 84 -1.08 2.18 -3.22
CA PHE A 84 -2.33 1.43 -3.28
C PHE A 84 -2.95 1.57 -4.66
N TYR A 85 -3.65 0.53 -5.13
CA TYR A 85 -4.39 0.57 -6.38
C TYR A 85 -5.90 0.58 -6.14
N THR A 86 -6.62 1.21 -7.07
CA THR A 86 -8.08 1.34 -7.01
C THR A 86 -8.71 0.15 -7.69
N LEU A 87 -9.67 -0.50 -7.01
CA LEU A 87 -10.49 -1.54 -7.61
C LEU A 87 -11.96 -1.31 -7.22
N PRO A 88 -12.78 -0.72 -8.12
CA PRO A 88 -14.19 -0.56 -7.86
C PRO A 88 -14.91 -1.92 -8.01
N SER A 89 -15.84 -2.20 -7.10
CA SER A 89 -16.71 -3.38 -7.16
C SER A 89 -18.17 -2.98 -7.27
N SER A 90 -18.94 -3.65 -8.13
CA SER A 90 -20.39 -3.42 -8.22
C SER A 90 -21.11 -4.01 -7.02
N ILE A 91 -22.00 -3.23 -6.40
CA ILE A 91 -22.84 -3.69 -5.28
C ILE A 91 -24.15 -4.22 -5.86
N LEU A 92 -24.36 -5.54 -5.77
CA LEU A 92 -25.56 -6.19 -6.27
C LEU A 92 -26.73 -6.01 -5.29
N GLY A 93 -27.88 -5.58 -5.80
CA GLY A 93 -29.14 -5.58 -5.04
C GLY A 93 -29.28 -4.50 -3.95
N ASN A 94 -28.43 -3.47 -3.94
CA ASN A 94 -28.54 -2.34 -3.00
C ASN A 94 -29.22 -1.14 -3.67
N GLN A 95 -30.25 -0.57 -3.03
CA GLN A 95 -31.04 0.55 -3.57
C GLN A 95 -30.34 1.91 -3.47
N ASN A 96 -29.40 2.05 -2.54
CA ASN A 96 -28.77 3.33 -2.20
C ASN A 96 -27.36 3.47 -2.80
N TYR A 97 -26.66 2.35 -3.04
CA TYR A 97 -25.27 2.34 -3.51
C TYR A 97 -25.07 1.31 -4.61
N THR A 98 -24.36 1.69 -5.67
CA THR A 98 -24.10 0.83 -6.84
C THR A 98 -22.66 0.36 -6.93
N THR A 99 -21.73 1.07 -6.29
CA THR A 99 -20.29 0.80 -6.38
C THR A 99 -19.65 0.93 -5.00
N LEU A 100 -18.72 0.02 -4.71
CA LEU A 100 -17.79 0.08 -3.58
C LEU A 100 -16.41 0.47 -4.13
N LYS A 101 -15.87 1.62 -3.74
CA LYS A 101 -14.53 2.08 -4.13
C LYS A 101 -13.51 1.55 -3.11
N ALA A 102 -12.83 0.45 -3.44
CA ALA A 102 -11.83 -0.16 -2.58
C ALA A 102 -10.40 0.24 -2.99
N ALA A 103 -9.56 0.54 -1.98
CA ALA A 103 -8.12 0.70 -2.16
C ALA A 103 -7.42 -0.59 -1.72
N TYR A 104 -6.64 -1.19 -2.60
CA TYR A 104 -5.85 -2.37 -2.28
C TYR A 104 -4.42 -1.92 -1.97
N SER A 105 -3.93 -2.24 -0.77
CA SER A 105 -2.56 -1.88 -0.39
C SER A 105 -1.58 -2.65 -1.28
N TYR A 106 -0.68 -1.90 -1.91
CA TYR A 106 0.31 -2.46 -2.82
C TYR A 106 1.67 -2.54 -2.12
N TYR A 107 2.75 -2.02 -2.73
CA TYR A 107 4.06 -2.04 -2.09
C TYR A 107 4.23 -0.89 -1.09
N ASN A 108 4.76 -1.20 0.10
CA ASN A 108 5.05 -0.24 1.15
C ASN A 108 6.45 -0.49 1.71
N VAL A 109 7.30 0.54 1.70
CA VAL A 109 8.68 0.49 2.17
C VAL A 109 8.85 1.54 3.26
N ALA A 110 9.06 1.09 4.49
CA ALA A 110 9.29 1.94 5.64
C ALA A 110 10.72 1.74 6.17
N THR A 111 11.53 2.80 6.16
CA THR A 111 12.94 2.80 6.60
C THR A 111 13.16 3.70 7.81
N ARG A 112 12.53 4.88 7.83
CA ARG A 112 12.67 5.87 8.91
C ARG A 112 11.39 6.00 9.72
N THR A 113 10.26 5.88 9.05
CA THR A 113 8.94 5.96 9.69
C THR A 113 8.52 4.57 10.16
N PRO A 114 7.97 4.38 11.38
CA PRO A 114 7.40 3.10 11.76
C PRO A 114 6.31 2.67 10.76
N LEU A 115 6.32 1.41 10.30
CA LEU A 115 5.40 0.94 9.26
C LEU A 115 3.92 1.20 9.64
N VAL A 116 3.55 1.00 10.90
CA VAL A 116 2.20 1.29 11.41
C VAL A 116 1.81 2.75 11.20
N GLN A 117 2.74 3.69 11.41
CA GLN A 117 2.51 5.10 11.16
C GLN A 117 2.37 5.38 9.66
N LEU A 118 3.26 4.82 8.82
CA LEU A 118 3.18 4.98 7.36
C LEU A 118 1.85 4.45 6.78
N MET A 119 1.34 3.35 7.32
CA MET A 119 0.07 2.78 6.87
C MET A 119 -1.13 3.55 7.40
N ASN A 120 -1.11 4.04 8.66
CA ASN A 120 -2.14 4.96 9.15
C ASN A 120 -2.24 6.21 8.29
N ASP A 121 -1.08 6.69 7.87
CA ASP A 121 -0.90 7.82 6.99
C ASP A 121 -1.51 7.58 5.60
N ALA A 122 -1.31 6.38 5.03
CA ALA A 122 -1.96 5.96 3.79
C ALA A 122 -3.50 5.84 3.93
N LEU A 123 -4.00 5.35 5.07
CA LEU A 123 -5.45 5.28 5.35
C LEU A 123 -6.11 6.66 5.33
N ILE A 124 -5.45 7.67 5.89
CA ILE A 124 -5.94 9.06 5.86
C ILE A 124 -6.07 9.54 4.41
N VAL A 125 -5.08 9.25 3.57
CA VAL A 125 -5.10 9.62 2.14
C VAL A 125 -6.24 8.87 1.41
N CYS A 126 -6.41 7.58 1.65
CA CYS A 126 -7.51 6.80 1.10
C CYS A 126 -8.87 7.43 1.48
N LYS A 127 -9.06 7.81 2.75
CA LYS A 127 -10.30 8.45 3.18
C LYS A 127 -10.55 9.79 2.49
N GLN A 128 -9.51 10.60 2.32
CA GLN A 128 -9.60 11.89 1.62
C GLN A 128 -9.96 11.72 0.14
N LYS A 129 -9.52 10.62 -0.47
CA LYS A 129 -9.84 10.27 -1.86
C LYS A 129 -11.18 9.56 -2.04
N GLY A 130 -11.96 9.43 -0.97
CA GLY A 130 -13.30 8.84 -1.01
C GLY A 130 -13.31 7.33 -1.20
N PHE A 131 -12.25 6.63 -0.76
CA PHE A 131 -12.30 5.17 -0.67
C PHE A 131 -13.19 4.74 0.51
N ASP A 132 -13.96 3.69 0.28
CA ASP A 132 -14.90 3.13 1.26
C ASP A 132 -14.22 2.12 2.18
N VAL A 133 -13.23 1.39 1.65
CA VAL A 133 -12.52 0.31 2.35
C VAL A 133 -11.07 0.25 1.88
N VAL A 134 -10.17 -0.16 2.78
CA VAL A 134 -8.78 -0.48 2.43
C VAL A 134 -8.50 -1.96 2.69
N ASN A 135 -7.95 -2.63 1.68
CA ASN A 135 -7.72 -4.06 1.63
C ASN A 135 -6.22 -4.37 1.52
N PRO A 136 -5.54 -4.66 2.64
CA PRO A 136 -4.17 -5.19 2.62
C PRO A 136 -4.16 -6.73 2.59
N LEU A 137 -3.08 -7.30 2.04
CA LEU A 137 -2.74 -8.71 2.22
C LEU A 137 -1.83 -8.91 3.44
N ASP A 138 -1.87 -10.09 4.05
CA ASP A 138 -1.00 -10.53 5.17
C ASP A 138 0.36 -11.06 4.71
N VAL A 139 0.87 -10.54 3.59
CA VAL A 139 2.21 -10.86 3.07
C VAL A 139 3.26 -9.87 3.60
N MET A 140 4.54 -10.17 3.38
CA MET A 140 5.66 -9.34 3.82
C MET A 140 5.61 -9.06 5.33
N HIS A 141 5.71 -7.80 5.75
CA HIS A 141 5.64 -7.41 7.17
C HIS A 141 4.29 -6.75 7.53
N ASN A 142 3.25 -6.96 6.73
CA ASN A 142 1.99 -6.25 6.88
C ASN A 142 1.27 -6.58 8.19
N ASP A 143 1.39 -7.82 8.68
CA ASP A 143 0.81 -8.27 9.96
C ASP A 143 1.10 -7.31 11.14
N SER A 144 2.27 -6.67 11.13
CA SER A 144 2.67 -5.70 12.15
C SER A 144 1.70 -4.52 12.31
N PHE A 145 1.06 -4.07 11.22
CA PHE A 145 0.10 -2.97 11.25
C PHE A 145 -1.36 -3.42 11.22
N LEU A 146 -1.67 -4.63 10.71
CA LEU A 146 -3.05 -5.10 10.58
C LEU A 146 -3.82 -5.00 11.90
N LYS A 147 -3.27 -5.60 12.96
CA LYS A 147 -3.91 -5.58 14.29
C LYS A 147 -3.94 -4.18 14.90
N GLN A 148 -2.86 -3.42 14.77
CA GLN A 148 -2.73 -2.10 15.40
C GLN A 148 -3.66 -1.06 14.78
N LEU A 149 -3.90 -1.15 13.46
CA LEU A 149 -4.79 -0.28 12.71
C LEU A 149 -6.20 -0.88 12.56
N LYS A 150 -6.51 -1.92 13.34
CA LYS A 150 -7.85 -2.52 13.47
C LYS A 150 -8.39 -3.16 12.19
N PHE A 151 -7.53 -3.62 11.29
CA PHE A 151 -7.96 -4.43 10.16
C PHE A 151 -8.58 -5.74 10.66
N GLY A 152 -9.73 -6.11 10.10
CA GLY A 152 -10.39 -7.37 10.36
C GLY A 152 -10.07 -8.39 9.26
N PRO A 153 -9.98 -9.69 9.58
CA PRO A 153 -9.89 -10.73 8.56
C PRO A 153 -11.13 -10.70 7.66
N GLY A 154 -10.91 -10.80 6.36
CA GLY A 154 -11.93 -11.08 5.36
C GLY A 154 -12.26 -12.58 5.32
N ASP A 155 -13.14 -12.95 4.40
CA ASP A 155 -13.53 -14.33 4.12
C ASP A 155 -12.72 -14.98 2.98
N GLY A 156 -11.99 -14.17 2.20
CA GLY A 156 -11.12 -14.62 1.12
C GLY A 156 -9.76 -15.16 1.58
N GLN A 157 -9.22 -16.10 0.80
CA GLN A 157 -7.83 -16.55 0.90
C GLN A 157 -7.15 -16.46 -0.47
N LEU A 158 -6.04 -15.73 -0.53
CA LEU A 158 -5.19 -15.69 -1.72
C LEU A 158 -4.08 -16.75 -1.63
N HIS A 159 -4.09 -17.71 -2.56
CA HIS A 159 -3.08 -18.77 -2.63
C HIS A 159 -2.13 -18.56 -3.80
N TYR A 160 -0.83 -18.73 -3.55
CA TYR A 160 0.22 -18.55 -4.55
C TYR A 160 0.75 -19.90 -5.02
N TYR A 161 0.80 -20.08 -6.33
CA TYR A 161 1.30 -21.30 -6.98
C TYR A 161 2.41 -20.96 -7.95
N LEU A 162 3.45 -21.79 -7.98
CA LEU A 162 4.52 -21.70 -8.97
C LEU A 162 4.38 -22.85 -9.97
N TYR A 163 4.31 -22.51 -11.25
CA TYR A 163 4.29 -23.51 -12.31
C TYR A 163 5.70 -23.98 -12.64
N ASN A 164 5.90 -25.29 -12.72
CA ASN A 164 7.20 -25.92 -13.07
C ASN A 164 8.38 -25.46 -12.18
N TYR A 165 8.10 -25.14 -10.91
CA TYR A 165 9.13 -24.72 -9.95
C TYR A 165 8.88 -25.35 -8.58
N ARG A 166 9.91 -25.97 -7.99
CA ARG A 166 9.82 -26.62 -6.69
C ARG A 166 10.57 -25.82 -5.64
N LEU A 167 9.87 -25.43 -4.58
CA LEU A 167 10.48 -24.85 -3.38
C LEU A 167 11.03 -25.96 -2.47
N ARG A 168 12.14 -25.67 -1.77
CA ARG A 168 12.73 -26.60 -0.79
C ARG A 168 11.82 -26.81 0.42
N SER A 169 11.10 -25.76 0.80
CA SER A 169 10.09 -25.73 1.86
C SER A 169 8.96 -24.77 1.48
N ALA A 170 7.78 -24.96 2.06
CA ALA A 170 6.69 -23.99 1.90
C ALA A 170 7.11 -22.63 2.50
N LEU A 171 6.72 -21.54 1.83
CA LEU A 171 6.94 -20.18 2.32
C LEU A 171 5.81 -19.77 3.25
N LYS A 172 6.15 -19.01 4.30
CA LYS A 172 5.18 -18.27 5.09
C LYS A 172 4.74 -17.03 4.30
N PRO A 173 3.52 -16.48 4.54
CA PRO A 173 3.10 -15.23 3.93
C PRO A 173 4.12 -14.08 4.13
N SER A 174 4.80 -14.06 5.28
CA SER A 174 5.82 -13.07 5.58
C SER A 174 7.11 -13.18 4.74
N GLU A 175 7.31 -14.29 4.05
CA GLU A 175 8.46 -14.54 3.16
C GLU A 175 8.13 -14.26 1.69
N LEU A 176 6.92 -13.77 1.41
CA LEU A 176 6.42 -13.46 0.08
C LEU A 176 6.42 -11.93 -0.15
N GLY A 177 7.25 -11.46 -1.07
CA GLY A 177 7.31 -10.09 -1.56
C GLY A 177 6.68 -9.91 -2.94
N LEU A 178 5.69 -10.74 -3.28
CA LEU A 178 4.98 -10.73 -4.55
C LEU A 178 3.51 -10.36 -4.31
N LEU A 179 3.09 -9.24 -4.89
CA LEU A 179 1.69 -8.83 -4.93
C LEU A 179 1.16 -9.02 -6.34
N LEU A 180 0.13 -9.85 -6.48
CA LEU A 180 -0.60 -10.02 -7.72
C LEU A 180 -1.86 -9.15 -7.62
N SER A 181 -2.12 -8.34 -8.66
CA SER A 181 -3.37 -7.62 -8.77
C SER A 181 -4.47 -8.65 -9.07
N ASP A 182 -5.10 -9.18 -8.03
CA ASP A 182 -6.31 -9.98 -8.19
C ASP A 182 -7.53 -9.07 -8.01
N SER A 183 -8.49 -9.20 -8.91
CA SER A 183 -9.76 -8.49 -8.86
C SER A 183 -10.78 -9.17 -7.95
N GLN A 184 -10.46 -10.33 -7.35
CA GLN A 184 -11.50 -11.15 -6.73
C GLN A 184 -11.40 -11.45 -5.23
N PHE A 185 -10.25 -11.39 -4.54
CA PHE A 185 -10.22 -11.76 -3.11
C PHE A 185 -9.16 -11.01 -2.31
N SER A 186 -9.57 -10.34 -1.23
CA SER A 186 -8.66 -9.74 -0.23
C SER A 186 -8.82 -10.43 1.13
N ASN A 187 -7.69 -10.72 1.78
CA ASN A 187 -7.63 -11.43 3.06
C ASN A 187 -8.05 -10.57 4.27
N PHE A 188 -8.05 -9.23 4.17
CA PHE A 188 -8.37 -8.31 5.26
C PHE A 188 -9.06 -7.06 4.74
N ALA A 189 -9.97 -6.48 5.53
CA ALA A 189 -10.68 -5.24 5.22
C ALA A 189 -10.79 -4.34 6.47
N LEU A 190 -10.74 -3.02 6.26
CA LEU A 190 -11.12 -2.03 7.26
C LEU A 190 -12.26 -1.17 6.71
N MET A 191 -13.44 -1.29 7.33
CA MET A 191 -14.62 -0.45 7.07
C MET A 191 -14.54 0.89 7.80
#